data_AF-Q10PL8-F1
#
_entry.id   AF-Q10PL8-F1
#
_cell.length_a   1.000
_cell.length_b   1.000
_cell.length_c   1.000
_cell.angle_alpha   90.00
_cell.angle_beta   90.00
_cell.angle_gamma   90.00
#
_symmetry.space_group_name_H-M   'P 1'
#
loop_
_entity.id
_entity.type
_entity.pdbx_description
1 polymer ?
#
loop_
_entity_poly.entity_id
_entity_poly.type
_entity_poly.pdbx_seq_one_letter_code
_entity_poly.pdbx_strand_id
1 'polypeptide(L)'
;MEVVVHDGVIREKPSTPEEARKFIKGYSESHAATIGSVLVTNVKSGARKEGWDKAEVYFHKIPDEVVESLIEEGDVFYVAGGLLVEHPLTSPLVEAIVGTIDSVMGLPKSLTEKLIKESLEEP
;
A
#
# COMPACT_ATOMS: atom_id res chain seq x y z
N MET A 1 1.30 -0.87 -10.30
CA MET A 1 1.95 -1.88 -9.43
C MET A 1 2.19 -1.21 -8.09
N GLU A 2 2.01 -1.90 -6.98
CA GLU A 2 2.22 -1.33 -5.66
C GLU A 2 3.19 -2.19 -4.84
N VAL A 3 4.04 -1.52 -4.07
CA VAL A 3 4.91 -2.15 -3.08
C VAL A 3 4.83 -1.40 -1.74
N VAL A 4 5.06 -2.11 -0.64
CA VAL A 4 5.20 -1.50 0.69
C VAL A 4 6.68 -1.32 1.00
N VAL A 5 7.03 -0.21 1.63
CA VAL A 5 8.37 0.13 2.10
C VAL A 5 8.30 0.43 3.59
N HIS A 6 9.22 -0.11 4.36
CA HIS A 6 9.35 0.18 5.78
C HIS A 6 10.82 0.14 6.17
N ASP A 7 11.28 1.16 6.89
CA ASP A 7 12.70 1.37 7.24
C ASP A 7 13.66 1.22 6.04
N GLY A 8 13.24 1.74 4.88
CA GLY A 8 14.02 1.69 3.64
C GLY A 8 14.06 0.32 2.94
N VAL A 9 13.32 -0.68 3.45
CA VAL A 9 13.26 -2.03 2.88
C VAL A 9 11.91 -2.24 2.18
N ILE A 10 11.95 -2.72 0.94
CA ILE A 10 10.75 -3.15 0.21
C ILE A 10 10.23 -4.45 0.85
N ARG A 11 8.94 -4.47 1.19
CA ARG A 11 8.22 -5.63 1.72
C ARG A 11 7.19 -6.09 0.70
N GLU A 12 7.42 -7.26 0.13
CA GLU A 12 6.43 -7.98 -0.67
C GLU A 12 5.44 -8.72 0.25
N LYS A 13 4.71 -9.70 -0.28
CA LYS A 13 3.80 -10.52 0.53
C LYS A 13 4.61 -11.38 1.50
N PRO A 14 4.29 -11.41 2.79
CA PRO A 14 4.96 -12.31 3.71
C PRO A 14 4.71 -13.76 3.28
N SER A 15 5.75 -14.60 3.36
CA SER A 15 5.67 -16.02 2.99
C SER A 15 5.54 -16.94 4.20
N THR A 16 5.81 -16.43 5.41
CA THR A 16 5.69 -17.20 6.66
C THR A 16 5.03 -16.38 7.78
N PRO A 17 4.41 -17.05 8.77
CA PRO A 17 3.86 -16.39 9.97
C PRO A 17 4.89 -15.51 10.69
N GLU A 18 6.15 -15.95 10.80
CA GLU A 18 7.22 -15.19 11.45
C GLU A 18 7.53 -13.89 10.70
N GLU A 19 7.51 -13.93 9.38
CA GLU A 19 7.70 -12.75 8.54
C GLU A 19 6.52 -11.80 8.64
N ALA A 20 5.28 -12.31 8.57
CA ALA A 20 4.08 -11.51 8.77
C ALA A 20 4.10 -10.81 10.15
N ARG A 21 4.43 -11.55 11.20
CA ARG A 21 4.58 -11.01 12.56
C ARG A 21 5.63 -9.89 12.62
N LYS A 22 6.79 -10.10 11.99
CA LYS A 22 7.84 -9.09 11.91
C LYS A 22 7.38 -7.83 11.18
N PHE A 23 6.63 -7.99 10.08
CA PHE A 23 6.14 -6.86 9.30
C PHE A 23 5.14 -6.03 10.10
N ILE A 24 4.09 -6.67 10.62
CA ILE A 24 2.99 -6.02 11.32
C ILE A 24 3.49 -5.35 12.60
N LYS A 25 4.33 -6.04 13.40
CA LYS A 25 4.94 -5.44 14.60
C LYS A 25 5.83 -4.24 14.26
N GLY A 26 6.56 -4.30 13.15
CA GLY A 26 7.39 -3.18 12.70
C GLY A 26 6.59 -1.89 12.50
N TYR A 27 5.34 -1.99 12.03
CA TYR A 27 4.48 -0.82 11.82
C TYR A 27 4.09 -0.07 13.09
N SER A 28 4.33 -0.66 14.27
CA SER A 28 4.18 0.04 15.56
C SER A 28 5.36 0.95 15.90
N GLU A 29 6.53 0.72 15.30
CA GLU A 29 7.76 1.45 15.58
C GLU A 29 8.02 2.58 14.57
N SER A 30 7.60 2.38 13.32
CA SER A 30 7.70 3.39 12.26
C SER A 30 6.62 3.17 11.20
N HIS A 31 6.42 4.18 10.35
CA HIS A 31 5.37 4.15 9.32
C HIS A 31 5.61 3.04 8.28
N ALA A 32 4.52 2.58 7.67
CA ALA A 32 4.57 1.89 6.39
C ALA A 32 4.38 2.93 5.27
N ALA A 33 5.14 2.82 4.18
CA ALA A 33 4.91 3.62 2.98
C ALA A 33 4.48 2.74 1.82
N THR A 34 3.39 3.07 1.14
CA THR A 34 3.04 2.46 -0.14
C THR A 34 3.63 3.28 -1.28
N ILE A 35 4.16 2.60 -2.29
CA ILE A 35 4.62 3.22 -3.54
C ILE A 35 3.83 2.58 -4.67
N GLY A 36 2.92 3.36 -5.26
CA GLY A 36 2.04 2.92 -6.34
C GLY A 36 2.44 3.54 -7.67
N SER A 37 2.70 2.73 -8.69
CA SER A 37 2.96 3.17 -10.06
C SER A 37 1.75 2.94 -10.98
N VAL A 38 1.51 3.90 -11.87
CA VAL A 38 0.45 3.86 -12.88
C VAL A 38 1.04 4.11 -14.26
N LEU A 39 0.69 3.26 -15.22
CA LEU A 39 1.00 3.41 -16.63
C LEU A 39 -0.30 3.41 -17.42
N VAL A 40 -0.57 4.49 -18.14
CA VAL A 40 -1.70 4.61 -19.05
C VAL A 40 -1.20 4.49 -20.48
N THR A 41 -1.81 3.60 -21.26
CA THR A 41 -1.54 3.44 -22.69
C THR A 41 -2.79 3.74 -23.49
N ASN A 42 -2.75 4.77 -24.34
CA ASN A 42 -3.78 5.03 -25.32
C ASN A 42 -3.60 4.05 -26.49
N VAL A 43 -4.50 3.07 -26.61
CA VAL A 43 -4.40 2.01 -27.62
C VAL A 43 -4.63 2.50 -29.06
N LYS A 44 -5.23 3.69 -29.25
CA LYS A 44 -5.46 4.28 -30.57
C LYS A 44 -4.22 5.01 -31.08
N SER A 45 -3.59 5.82 -30.24
CA SER A 45 -2.42 6.63 -30.63
C SER A 45 -1.08 5.96 -30.32
N GLY A 46 -1.06 4.96 -29.44
CA GLY A 46 0.16 4.38 -28.90
C GLY A 46 0.82 5.22 -27.80
N ALA A 47 0.26 6.38 -27.44
CA ALA A 47 0.81 7.25 -26.40
C ALA A 47 0.84 6.54 -25.04
N ARG A 48 1.95 6.71 -24.31
CA ARG A 48 2.15 6.17 -22.96
C ARG A 48 2.46 7.29 -21.99
N LYS A 49 1.78 7.30 -20.85
CA LYS A 49 1.99 8.24 -19.74
C LYS A 49 2.15 7.45 -18.46
N GLU A 50 3.19 7.76 -17.70
CA GLU A 50 3.52 7.06 -16.46
C GLU A 50 3.71 8.03 -15.32
N GLY A 51 3.48 7.53 -14.11
CA GLY A 51 3.74 8.25 -12.88
C GLY A 51 3.71 7.32 -11.69
N TRP A 52 4.07 7.85 -10.53
CA TRP A 52 3.97 7.14 -9.27
C TRP A 52 3.48 8.09 -8.18
N ASP A 53 2.92 7.49 -7.13
CA ASP A 53 2.44 8.17 -5.93
C ASP A 53 2.98 7.45 -4.69
N LYS A 54 3.11 8.18 -3.59
CA LYS A 54 3.51 7.66 -2.29
C LYS A 54 2.48 8.06 -1.25
N ALA A 55 2.05 7.08 -0.46
CA ALA A 55 1.30 7.32 0.76
C ALA A 55 2.02 6.68 1.95
N GLU A 56 1.83 7.25 3.13
CA GLU A 56 2.39 6.75 4.38
C GLU A 56 1.25 6.49 5.37
N VAL A 57 1.35 5.38 6.07
CA VAL A 57 0.41 4.95 7.10
C VAL A 57 1.15 4.85 8.42
N TYR A 58 0.64 5.58 9.40
CA TYR A 58 1.14 5.60 10.77
C TYR A 58 0.15 4.82 11.62
N PHE A 59 0.62 3.82 12.35
CA PHE A 59 -0.19 3.06 13.28
C PHE A 59 0.19 3.45 14.71
N HIS A 60 -0.80 3.45 15.60
CA HIS A 60 -0.56 3.24 17.00
C HIS A 60 0.03 1.84 17.23
N LYS A 61 0.52 1.60 18.45
CA LYS A 61 1.04 0.29 18.83
C LYS A 61 0.00 -0.81 18.57
N ILE A 62 0.37 -1.78 17.72
CA ILE A 62 -0.47 -2.92 17.37
C ILE A 62 -0.32 -4.00 18.45
N PRO A 63 -1.40 -4.37 19.17
CA PRO A 63 -1.34 -5.40 20.20
C PRO A 63 -0.94 -6.76 19.64
N ASP A 64 -0.19 -7.56 20.41
CA ASP A 64 0.26 -8.90 19.99
C ASP A 64 -0.92 -9.82 19.63
N GLU A 65 -2.03 -9.72 20.36
CA GLU A 65 -3.27 -10.44 20.07
C GLU A 65 -3.86 -10.09 18.69
N VAL A 66 -3.77 -8.83 18.26
CA VAL A 66 -4.19 -8.41 16.92
C VAL A 66 -3.26 -8.99 15.87
N VAL A 67 -1.95 -8.97 16.11
CA VAL A 67 -0.96 -9.55 15.18
C VAL A 67 -1.21 -11.04 14.96
N GLU A 68 -1.36 -11.82 16.04
CA GLU A 68 -1.63 -13.26 15.89
C GLU A 68 -3.00 -13.51 15.25
N SER A 69 -4.04 -12.73 15.59
CA SER A 69 -5.36 -12.87 14.96
C SER A 69 -5.32 -12.66 13.43
N LEU A 70 -4.58 -11.64 12.97
CA LEU A 70 -4.40 -11.35 11.54
C LEU A 70 -3.63 -12.46 10.81
N ILE A 71 -2.66 -13.09 11.49
CA ILE A 71 -1.88 -14.20 10.94
C ILE A 71 -2.72 -15.47 10.87
N GLU A 72 -3.52 -15.75 11.89
CA GLU A 72 -4.45 -16.89 11.95
C GLU A 72 -5.53 -16.78 10.87
N GLU A 73 -6.05 -15.57 10.62
CA GLU A 73 -7.00 -15.29 9.54
C GLU A 73 -6.38 -15.50 8.14
N GLY A 74 -5.10 -15.13 7.98
CA GLY A 74 -4.30 -15.45 6.80
C GLY A 74 -4.35 -14.43 5.66
N ASP A 75 -5.24 -13.43 5.72
CA ASP A 75 -5.32 -12.36 4.71
C ASP A 75 -3.99 -11.59 4.54
N VAL A 76 -3.19 -11.52 5.61
CA VAL A 76 -1.85 -10.90 5.61
C VAL A 76 -0.90 -11.53 4.59
N PHE A 77 -1.09 -12.78 4.19
CA PHE A 77 -0.26 -13.47 3.21
C PHE A 77 -0.60 -13.13 1.76
N TYR A 78 -1.74 -12.47 1.52
CA TYR A 78 -2.19 -12.10 0.18
C TYR A 78 -1.93 -10.65 -0.19
N VAL A 79 -1.50 -9.82 0.77
CA VAL A 79 -1.27 -8.38 0.62
C VAL A 79 0.20 -8.00 0.80
N ALA A 80 0.66 -6.98 0.07
CA ALA A 80 2.04 -6.52 0.17
C ALA A 80 2.32 -5.99 1.59
N GLY A 81 3.47 -6.37 2.15
CA GLY A 81 3.86 -6.02 3.51
C GLY A 81 2.94 -6.52 4.63
N GLY A 82 1.95 -7.37 4.35
CA GLY A 82 0.91 -7.70 5.35
C GLY A 82 0.12 -6.46 5.80
N LEU A 83 0.09 -5.40 5.00
CA LEU A 83 -0.50 -4.10 5.35
C LEU A 83 -1.99 -4.10 5.03
N LEU A 84 -2.83 -4.23 6.05
CA LEU A 84 -4.28 -4.20 5.93
C LEU A 84 -4.82 -2.93 6.58
N VAL A 85 -4.88 -1.79 5.88
CA VAL A 85 -5.31 -0.51 6.49
C VAL A 85 -6.81 -0.45 6.81
N GLU A 86 -7.63 -1.19 6.06
CA GLU A 86 -9.10 -1.18 6.19
C GLU A 86 -9.64 -2.29 7.08
N HIS A 87 -8.79 -3.21 7.53
CA HIS A 87 -9.24 -4.37 8.28
C HIS A 87 -9.81 -3.95 9.66
N PRO A 88 -10.89 -4.58 10.16
CA PRO A 88 -11.53 -4.15 11.41
C PRO A 88 -10.60 -4.12 12.64
N LEU A 89 -9.57 -4.97 12.67
CA LEU A 89 -8.60 -5.00 13.77
C LEU A 89 -7.49 -3.94 13.67
N THR A 90 -7.21 -3.41 12.48
CA THR A 90 -6.09 -2.50 12.21
C THR A 90 -6.55 -1.09 11.91
N SER A 91 -7.71 -0.90 11.27
CA SER A 91 -8.29 0.41 10.97
C SER A 91 -8.49 1.30 12.22
N PRO A 92 -8.87 0.79 13.41
CA PRO A 92 -8.95 1.62 14.61
C PRO A 92 -7.57 2.00 15.17
N LEU A 93 -6.52 1.31 14.73
CA LEU A 93 -5.13 1.54 15.13
C LEU A 93 -4.40 2.48 14.16
N VAL A 94 -5.03 2.92 13.08
CA VAL A 94 -4.45 3.91 12.16
C VAL A 94 -4.47 5.28 12.86
N GLU A 95 -3.28 5.80 13.15
CA GLU A 95 -3.08 7.11 13.76
C GLU A 95 -3.22 8.22 12.72
N ALA A 96 -2.56 8.06 11.58
CA ALA A 96 -2.56 9.05 10.51
C ALA A 96 -2.23 8.42 9.16
N ILE A 97 -2.74 9.05 8.10
CA ILE A 97 -2.37 8.76 6.72
C ILE A 97 -1.85 10.06 6.09
N VAL A 98 -0.65 10.02 5.52
CA VAL A 98 -0.08 11.11 4.73
C VAL A 98 -0.13 10.69 3.27
N GLY A 99 -0.87 11.44 2.44
CA GLY A 99 -1.24 11.04 1.09
C GLY A 99 -2.74 10.76 1.01
N THR A 100 -3.17 9.82 0.17
CA THR A 100 -4.58 9.44 0.05
C THR A 100 -4.80 7.96 0.32
N ILE A 101 -5.98 7.61 0.84
CA ILE A 101 -6.32 6.22 1.14
C ILE A 101 -6.34 5.36 -0.13
N ASP A 102 -6.77 5.88 -1.26
CA ASP A 102 -6.77 5.17 -2.54
C ASP A 102 -5.35 4.82 -3.02
N SER A 103 -4.36 5.66 -2.70
CA SER A 103 -2.94 5.36 -2.92
C SER A 103 -2.37 4.31 -1.97
N VAL A 104 -2.96 4.15 -0.78
CA VAL A 104 -2.62 3.03 0.14
C VAL A 104 -3.27 1.72 -0.33
N MET A 105 -4.42 1.82 -1.00
CA MET A 105 -5.21 0.68 -1.46
C MET A 105 -4.84 0.18 -2.86
N GLY A 106 -3.74 0.65 -3.46
CA GLY A 106 -3.26 0.13 -4.75
C GLY A 106 -3.55 0.95 -5.99
N LEU A 107 -4.35 2.03 -5.94
CA LEU A 107 -4.62 2.87 -7.12
C LEU A 107 -4.75 4.36 -6.78
N PRO A 108 -3.71 5.18 -7.02
CA PRO A 108 -3.77 6.63 -6.83
C PRO A 108 -4.68 7.26 -7.89
N LYS A 109 -5.94 7.54 -7.53
CA LYS A 109 -7.00 7.98 -8.45
C LYS A 109 -6.68 9.33 -9.07
N SER A 110 -6.19 10.28 -8.28
CA SER A 110 -5.82 11.63 -8.78
C SER A 110 -4.71 11.56 -9.83
N LEU A 111 -3.68 10.75 -9.57
CA LEU A 111 -2.60 10.50 -10.53
C LEU A 111 -3.15 9.77 -11.77
N THR A 112 -3.96 8.74 -11.57
CA THR A 112 -4.55 7.95 -12.65
C THR A 112 -5.40 8.83 -13.57
N GLU A 113 -6.25 9.69 -13.02
CA GLU A 113 -7.07 10.63 -13.78
C GLU A 113 -6.21 11.61 -14.58
N LYS A 114 -5.15 12.16 -13.96
CA LYS A 114 -4.19 13.04 -14.64
C LYS A 114 -3.55 12.34 -15.83
N LEU A 115 -3.01 11.14 -15.64
CA LEU A 115 -2.34 10.38 -16.71
C LEU A 115 -3.31 9.99 -17.84
N ILE A 116 -4.58 9.71 -17.51
CA ILE A 116 -5.63 9.48 -18.52
C ILE A 116 -5.80 10.74 -19.37
N LYS A 117 -5.98 11.91 -18.77
CA LYS A 117 -6.15 13.18 -19.50
C LYS A 117 -4.93 13.46 -20.40
N GLU A 118 -3.72 13.36 -19.86
CA GLU A 118 -2.48 13.54 -20.62
C GLU A 118 -2.32 12.55 -21.77
N SER A 119 -2.87 11.33 -21.66
CA SER A 119 -2.80 10.32 -22.73
C SER A 119 -3.79 10.57 -23.89
N LEU A 120 -4.78 11.45 -23.66
CA LEU A 120 -5.78 11.85 -24.65
C LEU A 120 -5.39 13.12 -25.40
N GLU A 121 -4.44 13.89 -24.88
CA GLU A 121 -3.86 15.03 -25.58
C GLU A 121 -3.12 14.53 -26.83
N GLU A 122 -3.46 15.10 -28.00
CA GLU A 122 -2.71 14.86 -29.23
C GLU A 122 -1.32 15.50 -29.09
N PRO A 123 -0.26 14.85 -29.61
CA PRO A 123 1.10 15.40 -29.58
C PRO A 123 1.24 16.72 -30.35
#